data_AF-A0A7K2WWE2-F1
#
_entry.id   AF-A0A7K2WWE2-F1
#
_cell.length_a   1.000
_cell.length_b   1.000
_cell.length_c   1.000
_cell.angle_alpha   90.00
_cell.angle_beta   90.00
_cell.angle_gamma   90.00
#
_symmetry.space_group_name_H-M   'P 1'
#
loop_
_entity.id
_entity.type
_entity.pdbx_description
1 polymer ?
#
loop_
_entity_poly.entity_id
_entity_poly.type
_entity_poly.pdbx_seq_one_letter_code
_entity_poly.pdbx_strand_id
1 'polypeptide(L)'
;MAAAMNRAPVADAIAADIAAQALAAFDGRITREEADRFAHEAVESLRRDGWHIAAQRECATDDCTRQASQWRTICETCRTHLRRTGDPAKARAEPDWTAVESAARERRPLPGMTPQERRLAGVRMTGLGLSEAEIADIFAVKPRTVRRWRAQERDATAQEQ
;
A
#
# COMPACT_ATOMS: atom_id res chain seq x y z
N MET A 1 -15.68 8.14 -14.93
CA MET A 1 -15.45 9.52 -15.39
C MET A 1 -14.93 10.44 -14.27
N ALA A 2 -13.92 10.04 -13.47
CA ALA A 2 -13.43 10.81 -12.32
C ALA A 2 -11.97 11.31 -12.45
N ALA A 3 -11.28 11.00 -13.55
CA ALA A 3 -9.85 11.32 -13.73
C ALA A 3 -9.58 12.71 -14.31
N ALA A 4 -10.58 13.37 -14.89
CA ALA A 4 -10.41 14.67 -15.54
C ALA A 4 -10.41 15.85 -14.56
N MET A 5 -11.09 15.74 -13.41
CA MET A 5 -11.35 16.88 -12.52
C MET A 5 -10.15 17.36 -11.69
N ASN A 6 -9.10 16.54 -11.51
CA ASN A 6 -7.93 16.92 -10.70
C ASN A 6 -6.69 17.33 -11.52
N ARG A 7 -6.78 17.39 -12.86
CA ARG A 7 -5.63 17.74 -13.73
C ARG A 7 -5.58 19.21 -14.14
N ALA A 8 -6.74 19.82 -14.36
CA ALA A 8 -6.85 21.25 -14.62
C ALA A 8 -6.27 22.12 -13.48
N PRO A 9 -6.66 21.93 -12.20
CA PRO A 9 -6.25 22.86 -11.14
C PRO A 9 -4.74 22.89 -10.87
N VAL A 10 -4.03 21.79 -11.13
CA VAL A 10 -2.57 21.72 -10.91
C VAL A 10 -1.81 22.43 -12.02
N ALA A 11 -2.25 22.26 -13.26
CA ALA A 11 -1.61 22.92 -14.39
C ALA A 11 -1.84 24.44 -14.34
N ASP A 12 -3.03 24.86 -13.91
CA ASP A 12 -3.34 26.27 -13.71
C ASP A 12 -2.51 26.86 -12.56
N ALA A 13 -2.29 26.11 -11.48
CA ALA A 13 -1.40 26.52 -10.39
C ALA A 13 0.07 26.65 -10.83
N ILE A 14 0.56 25.72 -11.67
CA ILE A 14 1.91 25.83 -12.25
C ILE A 14 2.00 27.01 -13.21
N ALA A 15 0.98 27.26 -14.03
CA ALA A 15 0.95 28.43 -14.88
C ALA A 15 1.00 29.72 -14.05
N ALA A 16 0.24 29.80 -12.95
CA ALA A 16 0.28 30.95 -12.04
C ALA A 16 1.69 31.17 -11.43
N ASP A 17 2.38 30.09 -11.05
CA ASP A 17 3.75 30.17 -10.51
C ASP A 17 4.76 30.64 -11.59
N ILE A 18 4.66 30.10 -12.81
CA ILE A 18 5.49 30.53 -13.95
C ILE A 18 5.24 32.01 -14.26
N ALA A 19 3.99 32.46 -14.25
CA ALA A 19 3.64 33.86 -14.49
C ALA A 19 4.22 34.80 -13.42
N ALA A 20 4.15 34.39 -12.14
CA ALA A 20 4.76 35.15 -11.05
C ALA A 20 6.30 35.24 -11.19
N GLN A 21 6.95 34.13 -11.53
CA GLN A 21 8.40 34.11 -11.78
C GLN A 21 8.78 34.97 -12.99
N ALA A 22 7.99 34.95 -14.07
CA ALA A 22 8.22 35.78 -15.24
C ALA A 22 8.10 37.28 -14.89
N LEU A 23 7.06 37.69 -14.16
CA LEU A 23 6.90 39.07 -13.71
C LEU A 23 8.10 39.54 -12.88
N ALA A 24 8.58 38.69 -11.96
CA ALA A 24 9.76 39.00 -11.15
C ALA A 24 11.06 39.09 -11.98
N ALA A 25 11.24 38.20 -12.97
CA ALA A 25 12.44 38.16 -13.80
C ALA A 25 12.52 39.31 -14.82
N PHE A 26 11.36 39.75 -15.34
CA PHE A 26 11.30 40.78 -16.38
C PHE A 26 11.13 42.20 -15.84
N ASP A 27 10.94 42.39 -14.53
CA ASP A 27 10.97 43.68 -13.82
C ASP A 27 10.17 44.79 -14.52
N GLY A 28 8.89 44.51 -14.79
CA GLY A 28 7.97 45.45 -15.44
C GLY A 28 8.10 45.58 -16.97
N ARG A 29 9.02 44.84 -17.61
CA ARG A 29 9.12 44.79 -19.08
C ARG A 29 8.00 44.01 -19.77
N ILE A 30 7.21 43.27 -18.99
CA ILE A 30 6.02 42.56 -19.46
C ILE A 30 4.86 42.86 -18.49
N THR A 31 3.66 42.85 -19.04
CA THR A 31 2.42 42.97 -18.27
C THR A 31 2.03 41.63 -17.62
N ARG A 32 1.11 41.69 -16.64
CA ARG A 32 0.54 40.49 -16.02
C ARG A 32 -0.17 39.59 -17.03
N GLU A 33 -0.91 40.17 -17.96
CA GLU A 33 -1.62 39.42 -19.01
C GLU A 33 -0.64 38.71 -19.96
N GLU A 34 0.48 39.35 -20.31
CA GLU A 34 1.53 38.73 -21.11
C GLU A 34 2.21 37.59 -20.36
N ALA A 35 2.50 37.76 -19.08
CA ALA A 35 3.07 36.71 -18.23
C ALA A 35 2.12 35.51 -18.08
N ASP A 36 0.83 35.75 -17.86
CA ASP A 36 -0.19 34.69 -17.76
C ASP A 36 -0.31 33.92 -19.09
N ARG A 37 -0.30 34.61 -20.23
CA ARG A 37 -0.32 33.98 -21.56
C ARG A 37 0.90 33.10 -21.77
N PHE A 38 2.12 33.62 -21.54
CA PHE A 38 3.35 32.85 -21.68
C PHE A 38 3.36 31.60 -20.80
N ALA A 39 2.86 31.72 -19.57
CA ALA A 39 2.81 30.59 -18.65
C ALA A 39 1.87 29.48 -19.13
N HIS A 40 0.69 29.82 -19.66
CA HIS A 40 -0.23 28.84 -20.22
C HIS A 40 0.36 28.17 -21.47
N GLU A 41 0.99 28.94 -22.37
CA GLU A 41 1.66 28.40 -23.55
C GLU A 41 2.81 27.45 -23.18
N ALA A 42 3.59 27.77 -22.14
CA ALA A 42 4.65 26.90 -21.64
C ALA A 42 4.10 25.56 -21.10
N VAL A 43 3.03 25.61 -20.31
CA VAL A 43 2.36 24.41 -19.77
C VAL A 43 1.77 23.56 -20.89
N GLU A 44 1.17 24.18 -21.91
CA GLU A 44 0.68 23.47 -23.09
C GLU A 44 1.80 22.84 -23.92
N SER A 45 2.94 23.53 -24.08
CA SER A 45 4.11 22.99 -24.75
C SER A 45 4.62 21.72 -24.05
N LEU A 46 4.79 21.78 -22.73
CA LEU A 46 5.22 20.62 -21.94
C LEU A 46 4.25 19.44 -22.11
N ARG A 47 2.93 19.71 -22.12
CA ARG A 47 1.91 18.68 -22.37
C ARG A 47 2.02 18.07 -23.77
N ARG A 48 2.29 18.88 -24.81
CA ARG A 48 2.52 18.39 -26.18
C ARG A 48 3.75 17.50 -26.28
N ASP A 49 4.79 17.82 -25.51
CA ASP A 49 6.02 17.03 -25.41
C ASP A 49 5.85 15.74 -24.58
N GLY A 50 4.62 15.44 -24.14
CA GLY A 50 4.27 14.21 -23.43
C GLY A 50 4.46 14.29 -21.91
N TRP A 51 4.75 15.47 -21.36
CA TRP A 51 4.85 15.64 -19.91
C TRP A 51 3.47 15.63 -19.27
N HIS A 52 3.33 14.80 -18.22
CA HIS A 52 2.12 14.75 -17.42
C HIS A 52 2.29 15.58 -16.15
N ILE A 53 1.69 16.77 -16.15
CA ILE A 53 1.59 17.64 -14.99
C ILE A 53 0.40 17.20 -14.14
N ALA A 54 0.66 16.61 -12.98
CA ALA A 54 -0.36 16.20 -12.02
C ALA A 54 0.16 16.37 -10.59
N ALA A 55 -0.74 16.70 -9.66
CA ALA A 55 -0.40 16.73 -8.25
C ALA A 55 -0.06 15.31 -7.80
N GLN A 56 1.12 15.16 -7.20
CA GLN A 56 1.46 13.93 -6.50
C GLN A 56 0.51 13.82 -5.31
N ARG A 57 -0.26 12.74 -5.26
CA ARG A 57 -1.20 12.50 -4.15
C ARG A 57 -0.42 11.85 -3.03
N GLU A 58 -0.60 12.32 -1.81
CA GLU A 58 -0.08 11.62 -0.63
C GLU A 58 -0.83 10.29 -0.45
N CYS A 59 -0.14 9.34 0.18
CA CYS A 59 -0.71 8.05 0.53
C CYS A 59 -1.81 8.25 1.58
N ALA A 60 -3.00 7.71 1.34
CA ALA A 60 -4.13 7.77 2.26
C ALA A 60 -4.01 6.81 3.46
N THR A 61 -2.82 6.27 3.74
CA THR A 61 -2.58 5.46 4.95
C THR A 61 -2.11 6.40 6.05
N ASP A 62 -2.70 6.28 7.23
CA ASP A 62 -2.32 7.08 8.40
C ASP A 62 -0.80 7.01 8.63
N ASP A 63 -0.21 8.17 8.96
CA ASP A 63 1.22 8.37 9.18
C ASP A 63 2.15 8.02 7.98
N CYS A 64 1.60 7.84 6.78
CA CYS A 64 2.40 7.57 5.58
C CYS A 64 2.63 8.83 4.74
N THR A 65 3.85 9.37 4.81
CA THR A 65 4.27 10.55 4.01
C THR A 65 4.68 10.23 2.57
N ARG A 66 4.51 8.98 2.12
CA ARG A 66 4.89 8.56 0.77
C ARG A 66 3.85 8.99 -0.25
N GLN A 67 4.27 9.13 -1.49
CA GLN A 67 3.37 9.46 -2.59
C GLN A 67 2.66 8.21 -3.14
N ALA A 68 1.36 8.36 -3.37
CA ALA A 68 0.58 7.44 -4.17
C ALA A 68 0.70 7.81 -5.65
N SER A 69 0.71 6.79 -6.52
CA SER A 69 0.63 7.02 -7.97
C SER A 69 -0.66 7.77 -8.32
N GLN A 70 -0.66 8.56 -9.40
CA GLN A 70 -1.81 9.34 -9.86
C GLN A 70 -3.15 8.55 -9.95
N TRP A 71 -3.08 7.23 -10.16
CA TRP A 71 -4.26 6.35 -10.31
C TRP A 71 -4.70 5.64 -9.03
N ARG A 72 -4.07 5.93 -7.89
CA ARG A 72 -4.26 5.17 -6.64
C ARG A 72 -4.37 6.11 -5.43
N THR A 73 -4.99 5.60 -4.38
CA THR A 73 -5.14 6.28 -3.09
C THR A 73 -4.04 5.91 -2.09
N ILE A 74 -3.42 4.73 -2.25
CA ILE A 74 -2.36 4.23 -1.38
C ILE A 74 -1.08 3.98 -2.18
N CYS A 75 0.08 4.20 -1.55
CA CYS A 75 1.37 3.93 -2.17
C CYS A 75 1.59 2.41 -2.39
N GLU A 76 2.50 2.05 -3.30
CA GLU A 76 2.77 0.63 -3.61
C GLU A 76 3.28 -0.14 -2.38
N THR A 77 4.02 0.53 -1.49
CA THR A 77 4.49 -0.11 -0.25
C THR A 77 3.34 -0.44 0.69
N CYS A 78 2.46 0.53 1.01
CA CYS A 78 1.29 0.28 1.85
C CYS A 78 0.36 -0.75 1.21
N ARG A 79 0.18 -0.71 -0.12
CA ARG A 79 -0.56 -1.73 -0.86
C ARG A 79 0.06 -3.12 -0.78
N THR A 80 1.38 -3.22 -0.90
CA THR A 80 2.10 -4.49 -0.79
C THR A 80 2.01 -5.04 0.62
N HIS A 81 2.13 -4.16 1.62
CA HIS A 81 1.95 -4.51 3.03
C HIS A 81 0.53 -5.02 3.26
N LEU A 82 -0.49 -4.24 2.91
CA LEU A 82 -1.92 -4.61 2.88
C LEU A 82 -2.20 -5.98 2.25
N ARG A 83 -1.60 -6.26 1.10
CA ARG A 83 -1.75 -7.56 0.41
C ARG A 83 -1.10 -8.71 1.17
N ARG A 84 -0.01 -8.45 1.89
CA ARG A 84 0.73 -9.46 2.66
C ARG A 84 0.10 -9.70 4.03
N THR A 85 -0.43 -8.66 4.66
CA THR A 85 -0.87 -8.68 6.07
C THR A 85 -2.38 -8.61 6.26
N GLY A 86 -3.15 -8.27 5.23
CA GLY A 86 -4.51 -7.77 5.41
C GLY A 86 -4.50 -6.30 5.87
N ASP A 87 -5.68 -5.67 5.82
CA ASP A 87 -6.01 -4.30 6.28
C ASP A 87 -5.11 -3.81 7.45
N PRO A 88 -4.47 -2.62 7.43
CA PRO A 88 -3.56 -2.20 8.48
C PRO A 88 -4.33 -1.96 9.79
N ALA A 89 -5.61 -1.61 9.70
CA ALA A 89 -6.53 -1.53 10.84
C ALA A 89 -6.86 -2.92 11.43
N LYS A 90 -6.64 -4.00 10.66
CA LYS A 90 -6.76 -5.40 11.09
C LYS A 90 -5.42 -6.14 11.18
N ALA A 91 -4.27 -5.46 11.04
CA ALA A 91 -2.94 -6.08 11.04
C ALA A 91 -2.55 -6.69 12.40
N ARG A 92 -3.45 -6.69 13.37
CA ARG A 92 -3.35 -7.35 14.67
C ARG A 92 -4.63 -8.12 15.04
N ALA A 93 -5.40 -8.61 14.06
CA ALA A 93 -6.35 -9.66 14.38
C ALA A 93 -5.51 -10.90 14.71
N GLU A 94 -5.16 -11.04 15.99
CA GLU A 94 -4.77 -12.33 16.52
C GLU A 94 -5.85 -13.33 16.09
N PRO A 95 -5.48 -14.54 15.63
CA PRO A 95 -6.45 -15.58 15.40
C PRO A 95 -7.39 -15.67 16.60
N ASP A 96 -8.67 -15.95 16.37
CA ASP A 96 -9.55 -16.37 17.46
C ASP A 96 -8.97 -17.67 18.06
N TRP A 97 -8.21 -17.51 19.15
CA TRP A 97 -7.48 -18.60 19.75
C TRP A 97 -8.41 -19.67 20.31
N THR A 98 -9.62 -19.29 20.73
CA THR A 98 -10.64 -20.24 21.19
C THR A 98 -11.13 -21.11 20.03
N ALA A 99 -11.35 -20.53 18.85
CA ALA A 99 -11.70 -21.29 17.65
C ALA A 99 -10.54 -22.18 17.18
N VAL A 100 -9.29 -21.69 17.22
CA VAL A 100 -8.09 -22.45 16.84
C VAL A 100 -7.85 -23.64 17.77
N GLU A 101 -7.95 -23.43 19.09
CA GLU A 101 -7.78 -24.51 20.08
C GLU A 101 -8.91 -25.54 20.02
N SER A 102 -10.15 -25.09 19.80
CA SER A 102 -11.29 -25.97 19.54
C SER A 102 -11.08 -26.80 18.27
N ALA A 103 -10.66 -26.18 17.17
CA ALA A 103 -10.36 -26.89 15.92
C ALA A 103 -9.21 -27.90 16.07
N ALA A 104 -8.18 -27.57 16.84
CA ALA A 104 -7.09 -28.49 17.16
C ALA A 104 -7.57 -29.70 17.96
N ARG A 105 -8.40 -29.47 18.99
CA ARG A 105 -8.96 -30.52 19.84
C ARG A 105 -9.94 -31.42 19.08
N GLU A 106 -10.81 -30.82 18.27
CA GLU A 106 -11.85 -31.52 17.52
C GLU A 106 -11.35 -32.05 16.16
N ARG A 107 -10.12 -31.72 15.75
CA ARG A 107 -9.52 -32.08 14.46
C ARG A 107 -10.42 -31.69 13.27
N ARG A 108 -10.97 -30.48 13.31
CA ARG A 108 -11.91 -29.99 12.29
C ARG A 108 -11.30 -28.91 11.40
N PRO A 109 -11.70 -28.85 10.12
CA PRO A 109 -11.28 -27.77 9.22
C PRO A 109 -11.77 -26.40 9.71
N LEU A 110 -10.89 -25.39 9.66
CA LEU A 110 -11.21 -24.02 10.02
C LEU A 110 -11.12 -23.10 8.79
N PRO A 111 -12.20 -22.97 7.98
CA PRO A 111 -12.22 -22.09 6.83
C PRO A 111 -12.37 -20.61 7.26
N GLY A 112 -12.06 -19.69 6.34
CA GLY A 112 -12.28 -18.25 6.55
C GLY A 112 -11.11 -17.47 7.15
N MET A 113 -10.02 -18.14 7.56
CA MET A 113 -8.82 -17.46 8.04
C MET A 113 -7.99 -16.87 6.90
N THR A 114 -7.40 -15.70 7.16
CA THR A 114 -6.39 -15.06 6.32
C THR A 114 -5.10 -15.89 6.28
N PRO A 115 -4.24 -15.70 5.24
CA PRO A 115 -2.96 -16.41 5.17
C PRO A 115 -2.05 -16.19 6.39
N GLN A 116 -2.06 -14.98 6.99
CA GLN A 116 -1.25 -14.65 8.15
C GLN A 116 -1.80 -15.33 9.42
N GLU A 117 -3.12 -15.29 9.64
CA GLU A 117 -3.75 -15.97 10.77
C GLU A 117 -3.48 -17.49 10.75
N ARG A 118 -3.57 -18.13 9.57
CA ARG A 118 -3.23 -19.56 9.43
C ARG A 118 -1.77 -19.85 9.77
N ARG A 119 -0.85 -18.97 9.38
CA ARG A 119 0.58 -19.10 9.73
C ARG A 119 0.75 -19.06 11.25
N LEU A 120 0.22 -18.02 11.91
CA LEU A 120 0.33 -17.84 13.36
C LEU A 120 -0.28 -19.02 14.12
N ALA A 121 -1.48 -19.45 13.71
CA ALA A 121 -2.17 -20.59 14.30
C ALA A 121 -1.43 -21.92 14.06
N GLY A 122 -0.90 -22.15 12.86
CA GLY A 122 -0.10 -23.34 12.55
C GLY A 122 1.22 -23.42 13.31
N VAL A 123 1.89 -22.29 13.55
CA VAL A 123 3.07 -22.23 14.42
C VAL A 123 2.69 -22.58 15.85
N ARG A 124 1.63 -21.98 16.41
CA ARG A 124 1.16 -22.31 17.77
C ARG A 124 0.75 -23.78 17.93
N MET A 125 0.07 -24.36 16.96
CA MET A 125 -0.30 -25.78 16.95
C MET A 125 0.93 -26.71 16.93
N THR A 126 2.06 -26.24 16.38
CA THR A 126 3.33 -26.99 16.49
C THR A 126 3.80 -27.06 17.95
N GLY A 127 3.65 -25.98 18.72
CA GLY A 127 3.90 -25.98 20.16
C GLY A 127 2.96 -26.89 20.96
N LEU A 128 1.77 -27.16 20.42
CA LEU A 128 0.80 -28.12 20.97
C LEU A 128 1.07 -29.58 20.55
N GLY A 129 2.15 -29.84 19.81
CA GLY A 129 2.58 -31.19 19.44
C GLY A 129 1.92 -31.76 18.17
N LEU A 130 1.15 -30.98 17.41
CA LEU A 130 0.52 -31.47 16.18
C LEU A 130 1.55 -31.69 15.06
N SER A 131 1.34 -32.74 14.27
CA SER A 131 2.14 -33.02 13.08
C SER A 131 1.82 -32.08 11.92
N GLU A 132 2.71 -32.02 10.93
CA GLU A 132 2.54 -31.17 9.75
C GLU A 132 1.32 -31.56 8.91
N ALA A 133 0.98 -32.85 8.88
CA ALA A 133 -0.18 -33.36 8.16
C ALA A 133 -1.48 -32.93 8.86
N GLU A 134 -1.56 -33.08 10.18
CA GLU A 134 -2.75 -32.67 10.95
C GLU A 134 -3.01 -31.16 10.84
N ILE A 135 -1.96 -30.34 10.96
CA ILE A 135 -2.07 -28.88 10.79
C ILE A 135 -2.50 -28.53 9.36
N ALA A 136 -1.97 -29.25 8.36
CA ALA A 136 -2.32 -29.03 6.96
C ALA A 136 -3.80 -29.33 6.69
N ASP A 137 -4.32 -30.40 7.26
CA ASP A 137 -5.73 -30.79 7.13
C ASP A 137 -6.67 -29.77 7.80
N ILE A 138 -6.33 -29.31 9.02
CA ILE A 138 -7.12 -28.29 9.75
C ILE A 138 -7.24 -26.98 8.95
N PHE A 139 -6.16 -26.53 8.31
CA PHE A 139 -6.15 -25.25 7.60
C PHE A 139 -6.38 -25.34 6.09
N ALA A 140 -6.65 -26.56 5.58
CA ALA A 140 -6.75 -26.86 4.16
C ALA A 140 -5.55 -26.33 3.35
N VAL A 141 -4.34 -26.59 3.84
CA VAL A 141 -3.07 -26.23 3.18
C VAL A 141 -2.25 -27.49 2.87
N LYS A 142 -1.11 -27.33 2.18
CA LYS A 142 -0.18 -28.45 1.95
C LYS A 142 0.79 -28.61 3.13
N PRO A 143 1.24 -29.82 3.50
CA PRO A 143 2.23 -30.02 4.56
C PRO A 143 3.54 -29.23 4.35
N ARG A 144 3.96 -29.05 3.09
CA ARG A 144 5.12 -28.20 2.73
C ARG A 144 4.98 -26.74 3.20
N THR A 145 3.75 -26.25 3.26
CA THR A 145 3.44 -24.88 3.71
C THR A 145 3.69 -24.78 5.22
N VAL A 146 3.27 -25.78 5.99
CA VAL A 146 3.53 -25.87 7.44
C VAL A 146 5.03 -25.96 7.73
N ARG A 147 5.78 -26.79 6.97
CA ARG A 147 7.25 -26.84 7.06
C ARG A 147 7.89 -25.47 6.90
N ARG A 148 7.45 -24.72 5.88
CA ARG A 148 7.97 -23.39 5.60
C ARG A 148 7.67 -22.42 6.75
N TRP A 149 6.47 -22.47 7.34
CA TRP A 149 6.15 -21.64 8.51
C TRP A 149 7.07 -21.94 9.69
N ARG A 150 7.29 -23.22 10.00
CA ARG A 150 8.22 -23.65 11.05
C ARG A 150 9.64 -23.17 10.81
N ALA A 151 10.12 -23.20 9.56
CA ALA A 151 11.46 -22.71 9.22
C ALA A 151 11.58 -21.21 9.45
N GLN A 152 10.61 -20.43 8.96
CA GLN A 152 10.58 -18.98 9.14
C GLN A 152 10.51 -18.57 10.61
N GLU A 153 9.82 -19.35 11.45
CA GLU A 153 9.76 -19.08 12.89
C GLU A 153 11.11 -19.32 13.57
N ARG A 154 11.79 -20.42 13.24
CA ARG A 154 13.14 -20.68 13.76
C ARG A 154 14.12 -19.57 13.37
N ASP A 155 14.06 -19.12 12.12
CA ASP A 155 14.92 -18.04 11.63
C ASP A 155 14.63 -16.72 12.36
N ALA A 156 13.35 -16.43 12.66
CA ALA A 156 12.96 -15.25 13.42
C ALA A 156 13.45 -15.31 14.87
N THR A 157 13.22 -16.42 15.57
CA THR A 157 13.70 -16.60 16.96
C THR A 157 15.23 -16.56 17.06
N ALA A 158 15.95 -17.04 16.04
CA ALA A 158 17.41 -17.00 15.99
C ALA A 158 17.99 -15.59 15.77
N GLN A 159 17.21 -14.63 15.25
CA GLN A 159 17.63 -13.24 15.07
C GLN A 159 17.41 -12.36 16.31
N GLU A 160 16.59 -12.83 17.25
CA GLU A 160 16.26 -12.12 18.50
C GLU A 160 17.17 -12.51 19.68
N GLN A 161 18.04 -13.50 19.49
CA GLN A 161 19.06 -13.96 20.45
C GLN A 161 20.45 -13.42 20.09
#